data_AF-A0A5K0V7J7-F1
#
_entry.id   AF-A0A5K0V7J7-F1
#
_cell.length_a   1.000
_cell.length_b   1.000
_cell.length_c   1.000
_cell.angle_alpha   90.00
_cell.angle_beta   90.00
_cell.angle_gamma   90.00
#
_symmetry.space_group_name_H-M   'P 1'
#
loop_
_entity.id
_entity.type
_entity.pdbx_description
1 polymer ?
#
loop_
_entity_poly.entity_id
_entity_poly.type
_entity_poly.pdbx_seq_one_letter_code
_entity_poly.pdbx_strand_id
1 'polypeptide(L)'
;GLNEFTGLVVNQTAVDLRRLSRLGVGKIAILGLFPFGCFPVIRQLLASAPSSCDDLFNRYSSQHNSLLRKAVDDINAELGRPSHVVMLDTYSAADSIMRHHNGL
;
A
#
# COMPACT_ATOMS: atom_id res chain seq x y z
N GLY A 1 -17.78 -3.44 -4.50
CA GLY A 1 -16.86 -3.56 -5.67
C GLY A 1 -15.41 -3.35 -5.25
N LEU A 2 -14.39 -3.43 -6.14
CA LEU A 2 -12.97 -3.31 -5.74
C LEU A 2 -12.64 -1.98 -5.03
N ASN A 3 -13.20 -0.85 -5.46
CA ASN A 3 -13.03 0.45 -4.79
C ASN A 3 -13.50 0.44 -3.32
N GLU A 4 -14.69 -0.11 -3.08
CA GLU A 4 -15.29 -0.24 -1.75
C GLU A 4 -14.46 -1.19 -0.88
N PHE A 5 -14.02 -2.31 -1.46
CA PHE A 5 -13.14 -3.25 -0.79
C PHE A 5 -11.81 -2.62 -0.39
N THR A 6 -11.19 -1.80 -1.25
CA THR A 6 -9.99 -1.03 -0.91
C THR A 6 -10.21 -0.16 0.33
N GLY A 7 -11.34 0.53 0.42
CA GLY A 7 -11.71 1.33 1.60
C GLY A 7 -11.86 0.47 2.86
N LEU A 8 -12.53 -0.68 2.77
CA LEU A 8 -12.68 -1.62 3.89
C LEU A 8 -11.33 -2.13 4.41
N VAL A 9 -10.41 -2.51 3.51
CA VAL A 9 -9.08 -2.98 3.88
C VAL A 9 -8.28 -1.89 4.61
N VAL A 10 -8.29 -0.65 4.10
CA VAL A 10 -7.59 0.47 4.76
C VAL A 10 -8.20 0.78 6.13
N ASN A 11 -9.54 0.77 6.24
CA ASN A 11 -10.22 1.01 7.51
C ASN A 11 -9.86 -0.05 8.55
N GLN A 12 -9.87 -1.32 8.17
CA GLN A 12 -9.49 -2.41 9.09
C GLN A 12 -8.00 -2.30 9.48
N THR A 13 -7.14 -2.00 8.53
CA THR A 13 -5.70 -1.78 8.78
C THR A 13 -5.49 -0.64 9.77
N ALA A 14 -6.24 0.46 9.65
CA ALA A 14 -6.18 1.58 10.58
C ALA A 14 -6.64 1.20 12.00
N VAL A 15 -7.63 0.31 12.15
CA VAL A 15 -8.05 -0.25 13.44
C VAL A 15 -6.90 -1.05 14.06
N ASP A 16 -6.25 -1.90 13.27
CA ASP A 16 -5.16 -2.76 13.74
C ASP A 16 -3.93 -1.94 14.16
N LEU A 17 -3.56 -0.91 13.39
CA LEU A 17 -2.49 0.02 13.74
C LEU A 17 -2.74 0.77 15.05
N ARG A 18 -3.98 1.24 15.27
CA ARG A 18 -4.37 1.85 16.55
C ARG A 18 -4.27 0.85 17.70
N ARG A 19 -4.70 -0.39 17.49
CA ARG A 19 -4.63 -1.44 18.51
C ARG A 19 -3.18 -1.74 18.89
N LEU A 20 -2.29 -1.95 17.92
CA LEU A 20 -0.86 -2.17 18.17
C LEU A 20 -0.24 -1.00 18.95
N SER A 21 -0.59 0.23 18.59
CA SER A 21 -0.10 1.42 19.29
C SER A 21 -0.57 1.48 20.75
N ARG A 22 -1.85 1.15 21.02
CA ARG A 22 -2.40 1.07 22.39
C ARG A 22 -1.80 -0.05 23.23
N LEU A 23 -1.27 -1.10 22.60
CA LEU A 23 -0.54 -2.18 23.26
C LEU A 23 0.91 -1.77 23.63
N GLY A 24 1.32 -0.52 23.34
CA GLY A 24 2.64 -0.01 23.70
C GLY A 24 3.70 -0.18 22.62
N VAL A 25 3.33 -0.57 21.39
CA VAL A 25 4.29 -0.61 20.27
C VAL A 25 4.68 0.84 19.92
N GLY A 26 5.94 1.19 20.20
CA GLY A 26 6.43 2.56 20.05
C GLY A 26 6.67 3.00 18.60
N LYS A 27 6.96 2.08 17.68
CA LYS A 27 7.17 2.40 16.25
C LYS A 27 6.63 1.28 15.36
N ILE A 28 5.83 1.64 14.37
CA ILE A 28 5.24 0.69 13.42
C ILE A 28 5.59 1.15 12.01
N ALA A 29 6.24 0.29 11.23
CA ALA A 29 6.42 0.49 9.79
C ALA A 29 5.38 -0.34 9.04
N ILE A 30 4.60 0.31 8.18
CA ILE A 30 3.64 -0.37 7.31
C ILE A 30 4.03 -0.15 5.85
N LEU A 31 3.93 -1.20 5.04
CA LEU A 31 4.21 -1.13 3.62
C LEU A 31 3.00 -0.56 2.89
N GLY A 32 3.24 0.34 1.93
CA GLY A 32 2.25 0.57 0.88
C GLY A 32 2.05 -0.68 0.03
N LEU A 33 0.98 -0.70 -0.75
CA LEU A 33 0.79 -1.68 -1.79
C LEU A 33 1.77 -1.41 -2.95
N PHE A 34 2.45 -2.46 -3.36
CA PHE A 34 3.27 -2.50 -4.56
C PHE A 34 2.42 -2.24 -5.82
N PRO A 35 3.02 -1.96 -6.99
CA PRO A 35 2.30 -1.87 -8.27
C PRO A 35 1.68 -3.22 -8.63
N PHE A 36 0.46 -3.45 -8.17
CA PHE A 36 -0.20 -4.75 -8.19
C PHE A 36 -0.48 -5.24 -9.61
N GLY A 37 -0.70 -4.32 -10.56
CA GLY A 37 -0.87 -4.64 -11.97
C GLY A 37 0.35 -5.26 -12.63
N CYS A 38 1.53 -5.17 -12.00
CA CYS A 38 2.75 -5.81 -12.48
C CYS A 38 2.90 -7.26 -11.97
N PHE A 39 2.01 -7.75 -11.11
CA PHE A 39 2.17 -9.07 -10.49
C PHE A 39 1.83 -10.20 -11.49
N PRO A 40 2.57 -11.33 -11.47
CA PRO A 40 2.33 -12.45 -12.39
C PRO A 40 0.89 -12.99 -12.34
N VAL A 41 0.25 -12.97 -11.17
CA VAL A 41 -1.14 -13.43 -11.00
C VAL A 41 -2.15 -12.55 -11.76
N ILE A 42 -1.92 -11.23 -11.83
CA ILE A 42 -2.78 -10.33 -12.59
C ILE A 42 -2.66 -10.63 -14.09
N ARG A 43 -1.46 -10.96 -14.56
CA ARG A 43 -1.24 -11.41 -15.94
C ARG A 43 -2.01 -12.69 -16.28
N GLN A 44 -2.02 -13.66 -15.36
CA GLN A 44 -2.76 -14.92 -15.55
C GLN A 44 -4.27 -14.68 -15.63
N LEU A 45 -4.81 -13.72 -14.87
CA LEU A 45 -6.24 -13.45 -14.82
C LEU A 45 -6.76 -12.64 -16.02
N LEU A 46 -5.94 -11.76 -16.61
CA LEU A 46 -6.42 -10.78 -17.59
C LEU A 46 -6.21 -11.17 -19.06
N ALA A 47 -5.43 -12.22 -19.35
CA ALA A 47 -5.22 -12.83 -20.69
C ALA A 47 -4.83 -11.87 -21.84
N SER A 48 -4.66 -10.57 -21.58
CA SER A 48 -4.55 -9.48 -22.56
C SER A 48 -3.37 -8.59 -22.18
N ALA A 49 -2.47 -8.37 -23.15
CA ALA A 49 -1.21 -7.62 -23.08
C ALA A 49 -0.04 -8.31 -22.32
N PRO A 50 0.79 -9.12 -23.01
CA PRO A 50 1.93 -9.83 -22.43
C PRO A 50 3.14 -8.97 -22.02
N SER A 51 3.19 -7.68 -22.37
CA SER A 51 4.40 -6.85 -22.22
C SER A 51 4.30 -5.68 -21.24
N SER A 52 3.13 -5.38 -20.64
CA SER A 52 2.94 -4.21 -19.77
C SER A 52 2.20 -4.56 -18.48
N CYS A 53 2.42 -3.79 -17.42
CA CYS A 53 1.62 -3.88 -16.20
C CYS A 53 0.17 -3.45 -16.49
N ASP A 54 -0.79 -4.00 -15.74
CA ASP A 54 -2.18 -3.57 -15.85
C ASP A 54 -2.44 -2.24 -15.11
N ASP A 55 -2.93 -1.25 -15.85
CA ASP A 55 -3.18 0.09 -15.32
C ASP A 55 -4.34 0.13 -14.33
N LEU A 56 -5.35 -0.72 -14.48
CA LEU A 56 -6.51 -0.74 -13.58
C LEU A 56 -6.09 -1.22 -12.18
N PHE A 57 -5.32 -2.30 -12.10
CA PHE A 57 -4.81 -2.80 -10.82
C PHE A 57 -3.73 -1.89 -10.20
N ASN A 58 -2.93 -1.21 -11.03
CA ASN A 58 -2.05 -0.14 -10.53
C ASN A 58 -2.82 1.05 -9.97
N ARG A 59 -3.94 1.45 -10.59
CA ARG A 59 -4.83 2.49 -10.02
C ARG A 59 -5.39 2.11 -8.67
N TYR A 60 -5.81 0.85 -8.47
CA TYR A 60 -6.24 0.37 -7.15
C TYR A 60 -5.12 0.43 -6.11
N SER A 61 -3.88 0.13 -6.51
CA SER A 61 -2.71 0.24 -5.64
C SER A 61 -2.47 1.69 -5.20
N SER A 62 -2.49 2.63 -6.15
CA SER A 62 -2.32 4.06 -5.86
C SER A 62 -3.45 4.60 -4.97
N GLN A 63 -4.70 4.19 -5.21
CA GLN A 63 -5.84 4.57 -4.37
C GLN A 63 -5.70 4.03 -2.94
N HIS A 64 -5.35 2.75 -2.79
CA HIS A 64 -5.07 2.14 -1.49
C HIS A 64 -3.99 2.92 -0.74
N ASN A 65 -2.87 3.22 -1.40
CA ASN A 65 -1.74 3.93 -0.80
C ASN A 65 -2.10 5.35 -0.36
N SER A 66 -2.90 6.07 -1.16
CA SER A 66 -3.38 7.40 -0.80
C SER A 66 -4.28 7.36 0.44
N LEU A 67 -5.18 6.39 0.52
CA LEU A 67 -6.08 6.22 1.67
C LEU A 67 -5.30 5.79 2.92
N LEU A 68 -4.34 4.87 2.76
CA LEU A 68 -3.49 4.41 3.86
C LEU A 68 -2.61 5.53 4.40
N ARG A 69 -2.02 6.37 3.52
CA ARG A 69 -1.25 7.55 3.95
C ARG A 69 -2.09 8.46 4.82
N LYS A 70 -3.30 8.80 4.36
CA LYS A 70 -4.24 9.61 5.14
C LYS A 70 -4.54 8.97 6.50
N ALA A 71 -4.83 7.67 6.54
CA ALA A 71 -5.11 6.97 7.79
C ALA A 71 -3.91 6.98 8.76
N VAL A 72 -2.68 6.85 8.25
CA VAL A 72 -1.45 6.94 9.05
C VAL A 72 -1.26 8.35 9.61
N ASP A 73 -1.51 9.38 8.81
CA ASP A 73 -1.42 10.78 9.24
C ASP A 73 -2.45 11.08 10.33
N ASP A 74 -3.70 10.62 10.15
CA ASP A 74 -4.78 10.74 11.15
C ASP A 74 -4.40 10.02 12.47
N ILE A 75 -3.88 8.80 12.41
CA ILE A 75 -3.45 8.03 13.59
C ILE A 75 -2.31 8.74 14.34
N ASN A 76 -1.32 9.27 13.62
CA ASN A 76 -0.20 9.98 14.23
C ASN A 76 -0.64 11.30 14.89
N ALA A 77 -1.64 11.97 14.33
CA ALA A 77 -2.24 13.16 14.93
C ALA A 77 -3.05 12.81 16.19
N GLU A 78 -3.76 11.68 16.20
CA GLU A 78 -4.56 11.20 17.33
C GLU A 78 -3.70 10.74 18.52
N LEU A 79 -2.64 9.97 18.28
CA LEU A 79 -1.92 9.24 19.34
C LEU A 79 -0.77 10.03 19.98
N GLY A 80 -0.21 11.02 19.28
CA GLY A 80 0.96 11.77 19.76
C GLY A 80 2.19 10.88 20.01
N ARG A 81 3.16 11.37 20.80
CA ARG A 81 4.34 10.57 21.20
C ARG A 81 4.01 9.68 22.41
N PRO A 82 4.60 8.48 22.55
CA PRO A 82 5.76 7.96 21.81
C PRO A 82 5.45 7.08 20.60
N SER A 83 4.19 6.73 20.32
CA SER A 83 3.82 5.81 19.25
C SER A 83 3.83 6.50 17.88
N HIS A 84 4.59 5.96 16.92
CA HIS A 84 4.71 6.54 15.58
C HIS A 84 4.52 5.49 14.49
N VAL A 85 3.58 5.74 13.57
CA VAL A 85 3.35 4.90 12.41
C VAL A 85 3.99 5.54 11.18
N VAL A 86 4.80 4.79 10.44
CA VAL A 86 5.44 5.23 9.21
C VAL A 86 4.99 4.34 8.07
N MET A 87 4.42 4.94 7.02
CA MET A 87 4.16 4.22 5.78
C MET A 87 5.36 4.30 4.84
N LEU A 88 5.88 3.15 4.44
CA LEU A 88 6.97 2.97 3.50
C LEU A 88 6.43 2.99 2.07
N ASP A 89 7.04 3.83 1.21
CA ASP A 89 6.69 3.92 -0.21
C ASP A 89 7.33 2.77 -1.01
N THR A 90 6.74 1.59 -0.85
CA THR A 90 7.10 0.37 -1.57
C THR A 90 6.68 0.41 -3.04
N TYR A 91 5.68 1.22 -3.40
CA TYR A 91 5.25 1.36 -4.78
C TYR A 91 6.39 1.95 -5.61
N SER A 92 6.87 3.13 -5.23
CA SER A 92 7.96 3.81 -5.96
C SER A 92 9.25 3.00 -5.93
N ALA A 93 9.55 2.33 -4.82
CA ALA A 93 10.71 1.46 -4.72
C ALA A 93 10.66 0.30 -5.74
N ALA A 94 9.55 -0.44 -5.80
CA ALA A 94 9.40 -1.54 -6.75
C ALA A 94 9.33 -1.05 -8.20
N ASP A 95 8.63 0.04 -8.45
CA ASP A 95 8.52 0.65 -9.77
C ASP A 95 9.90 1.12 -10.29
N SER A 96 10.73 1.69 -9.42
CA SER A 96 12.13 2.02 -9.73
C SER A 96 12.94 0.78 -10.09
N ILE A 97 12.85 -0.29 -9.31
CA ILE A 97 13.57 -1.55 -9.58
C ILE A 97 13.16 -2.12 -10.94
N MET A 98 11.86 -2.14 -11.25
CA MET A 98 11.36 -2.67 -12.53
C MET A 98 11.81 -1.83 -13.72
N ARG A 99 11.83 -0.49 -13.59
CA ARG A 99 12.29 0.41 -14.67
C ARG A 99 13.81 0.36 -14.90
N HIS A 100 14.59 0.04 -13.88
CA HIS A 100 16.06 0.01 -13.96
C HIS A 100 16.65 -1.41 -14.01
N HIS A 101 15.82 -2.44 -14.21
CA HIS A 101 16.27 -3.83 -14.31
C HIS A 101 17.24 -4.09 -15.48
N ASN A 102 17.27 -3.22 -16.50
CA ASN A 102 18.17 -3.36 -17.66
C ASN A 102 19.55 -2.69 -17.47
N GLY A 103 19.94 -2.37 -16.22
CA GLY A 103 21.25 -1.78 -15.87
C GLY A 103 22.34 -2.78 -15.50
N LEU A 104 22.16 -4.08 -15.80
CA LEU A 104 23.16 -5.15 -15.71
C LEU A 104 23.37 -5.78 -17.09
#